data_AF-A0A3L7DWS1-F1
#
_entry.id   AF-A0A3L7DWS1-F1
#
_cell.length_a   1.000
_cell.length_b   1.000
_cell.length_c   1.000
_cell.angle_alpha   90.00
_cell.angle_beta   90.00
_cell.angle_gamma   90.00
#
_symmetry.space_group_name_H-M   'P 1'
#
loop_
_entity.id
_entity.type
_entity.pdbx_description
1 polymer ?
#
loop_
_entity_poly.entity_id
_entity_poly.type
_entity_poly.pdbx_seq_one_letter_code
_entity_poly.pdbx_strand_id
1 'polypeptide(L)'
;MDLSNGTKKKLEALGYRKLSDLEDVFFPSLYEDVSFEQAKKVLKYCLETGIQVNFSKPDWSDEQWHQFVDQIVEKEIVTWSEIAVAVCGELNPPQVGTAIASNASFQAKFPPRETMKNVMAWFYEQDGQCSLCGTHLFLEADHVISKQEFAEAGLDPKDADTLDNLQLLCKRCNVIKRPSHALGGISFAPAQSVLIWILLELRPKKKSEFYTLCRNHGLTMANIRFDEAWAFAEWLNKRGKYEIVEEDAE
;
A
#
# COMPACT_ATOMS: atom_id res chain seq x y z
N MET A 1 -15.91 -8.58 18.04
CA MET A 1 -14.74 -9.10 17.31
C MET A 1 -14.68 -10.62 17.40
N ASP A 2 -14.58 -11.31 16.27
CA ASP A 2 -14.31 -12.76 16.19
C ASP A 2 -12.84 -13.07 16.51
N LEU A 3 -12.49 -13.01 17.80
CA LEU A 3 -11.15 -13.32 18.33
C LEU A 3 -11.19 -14.61 19.12
N SER A 4 -10.07 -15.33 19.14
CA SER A 4 -9.91 -16.51 19.99
C SER A 4 -10.02 -16.12 21.49
N ASN A 5 -10.50 -17.03 22.34
CA ASN A 5 -10.59 -16.79 23.78
C ASN A 5 -9.21 -16.49 24.40
N GLY A 6 -8.14 -17.10 23.88
CA GLY A 6 -6.77 -16.82 24.30
C GLY A 6 -6.35 -15.38 23.98
N THR A 7 -6.63 -14.92 22.76
CA THR A 7 -6.38 -13.53 22.34
C THR A 7 -7.12 -12.54 23.23
N LYS A 8 -8.41 -12.78 23.50
CA LYS A 8 -9.22 -11.90 24.37
C LYS A 8 -8.61 -11.76 25.76
N LYS A 9 -8.25 -12.88 26.39
CA LYS A 9 -7.60 -12.86 27.73
C LYS A 9 -6.27 -12.12 27.73
N LYS A 10 -5.45 -12.29 26.67
CA LYS A 10 -4.17 -11.57 26.54
C LYS A 10 -4.40 -10.06 26.40
N LEU A 11 -5.30 -9.65 25.52
CA LEU A 11 -5.67 -8.23 25.35
C LEU A 11 -6.19 -7.63 26.66
N GLU A 12 -7.07 -8.34 27.39
CA GLU A 12 -7.56 -7.90 28.70
C GLU A 12 -6.43 -7.78 29.74
N ALA A 13 -5.47 -8.71 29.75
CA ALA A 13 -4.30 -8.67 30.64
C ALA A 13 -3.37 -7.49 30.33
N LEU A 14 -3.30 -7.06 29.07
CA LEU A 14 -2.59 -5.87 28.62
C LEU A 14 -3.38 -4.56 28.87
N GLY A 15 -4.61 -4.67 29.37
CA GLY A 15 -5.47 -3.53 29.68
C GLY A 15 -6.47 -3.15 28.58
N TYR A 16 -6.48 -3.84 27.44
CA TYR A 16 -7.38 -3.57 26.32
C TYR A 16 -8.70 -4.35 26.49
N ARG A 17 -9.71 -3.69 27.07
CA ARG A 17 -11.04 -4.28 27.38
C ARG A 17 -12.09 -3.92 26.34
N LYS A 18 -11.93 -2.79 25.65
CA LYS A 18 -12.78 -2.31 24.56
C LYS A 18 -11.90 -1.82 23.42
N LEU A 19 -12.48 -1.70 22.22
CA LEU A 19 -11.73 -1.33 21.02
C LEU A 19 -11.10 0.06 21.11
N SER A 20 -11.75 1.01 21.80
CA SER A 20 -11.19 2.35 22.02
C SER A 20 -10.01 2.39 22.99
N ASP A 21 -9.70 1.29 23.70
CA ASP A 21 -8.46 1.22 24.47
C ASP A 21 -7.23 1.05 23.55
N LEU A 22 -7.45 0.76 22.26
CA LEU A 22 -6.40 0.66 21.24
C LEU A 22 -6.14 1.97 20.50
N GLU A 23 -6.89 3.03 20.79
CA GLU A 23 -6.68 4.34 20.19
C GLU A 23 -5.27 4.85 20.51
N ASP A 24 -4.56 5.31 19.47
CA ASP A 24 -3.17 5.78 19.53
C ASP A 24 -2.13 4.75 20.03
N VAL A 25 -2.49 3.48 20.18
CA VAL A 25 -1.53 2.42 20.52
C VAL A 25 -0.57 2.20 19.35
N PHE A 26 0.72 2.05 19.66
CA PHE A 26 1.69 1.57 18.68
C PHE A 26 1.39 0.11 18.34
N PHE A 27 0.59 -0.10 17.29
CA PHE A 27 0.00 -1.38 16.95
C PHE A 27 1.00 -2.54 16.81
N PRO A 28 2.21 -2.33 16.25
CA PRO A 28 3.17 -3.42 16.07
C PRO A 28 3.56 -4.13 17.36
N SER A 29 3.47 -3.49 18.54
CA SER A 29 3.74 -4.15 19.82
C SER A 29 2.80 -5.34 20.08
N LEU A 30 1.58 -5.29 19.54
CA LEU A 30 0.61 -6.38 19.69
C LEU A 30 0.99 -7.65 18.91
N TYR A 31 1.87 -7.55 17.90
CA TYR A 31 2.29 -8.73 17.13
C TYR A 31 3.10 -9.73 17.97
N GLU A 32 3.75 -9.27 19.04
CA GLU A 32 4.51 -10.12 19.96
C GLU A 32 3.59 -10.73 21.03
N ASP A 33 2.58 -9.98 21.45
CA ASP A 33 1.66 -10.41 22.49
C ASP A 33 0.64 -11.45 22.00
N VAL A 34 0.10 -11.25 20.79
CA VAL A 34 -0.92 -12.13 20.18
C VAL A 34 -0.43 -12.64 18.83
N SER A 35 -0.97 -13.75 18.35
CA SER A 35 -0.54 -14.27 17.05
C SER A 35 -0.85 -13.28 15.93
N PHE A 36 0.02 -13.22 14.92
CA PHE A 36 -0.07 -12.28 13.81
C PHE A 36 -1.46 -12.25 13.14
N GLU A 37 -2.08 -13.41 12.91
CA GLU A 37 -3.42 -13.49 12.33
C GLU A 37 -4.51 -12.93 13.25
N GLN A 38 -4.36 -13.07 14.57
CA GLN A 38 -5.29 -12.47 15.54
C GLN A 38 -5.09 -10.96 15.63
N ALA A 39 -3.84 -10.48 15.63
CA ALA A 39 -3.54 -9.05 15.56
C ALA A 39 -4.12 -8.41 14.28
N LYS A 40 -3.98 -9.06 13.11
CA LYS A 40 -4.59 -8.58 11.86
C LYS A 40 -6.12 -8.45 11.95
N LYS A 41 -6.79 -9.40 12.62
CA LYS A 41 -8.24 -9.27 12.87
C LYS A 41 -8.55 -8.03 13.71
N VAL A 42 -7.81 -7.81 14.81
CA VAL A 42 -7.96 -6.62 15.65
C VAL A 42 -7.75 -5.34 14.84
N LEU A 43 -6.67 -5.26 14.06
CA LEU A 43 -6.35 -4.13 13.20
C LEU A 43 -7.49 -3.82 12.22
N LYS A 44 -8.03 -4.86 11.58
CA LYS A 44 -9.17 -4.72 10.67
C LYS A 44 -10.38 -4.12 11.38
N TYR A 45 -10.71 -4.59 12.59
CA TYR A 45 -11.80 -4.00 13.38
C TYR A 45 -11.52 -2.53 13.76
N CYS A 46 -10.28 -2.17 14.12
CA CYS A 46 -9.93 -0.79 14.40
C CYS A 46 -10.22 0.10 13.19
N LEU A 47 -9.75 -0.29 12.00
CA LEU A 47 -9.96 0.47 10.77
C LEU A 47 -11.44 0.58 10.38
N GLU A 48 -12.19 -0.51 10.45
CA GLU A 48 -13.63 -0.54 10.13
C GLU A 48 -14.48 0.33 11.07
N THR A 49 -13.99 0.59 12.29
CA THR A 49 -14.67 1.41 13.31
C THR A 49 -14.08 2.80 13.47
N GLY A 50 -13.09 3.15 12.64
CA GLY A 50 -12.43 4.46 12.66
C GLY A 50 -11.43 4.66 13.80
N ILE A 51 -11.16 3.64 14.62
CA ILE A 51 -10.13 3.70 15.67
C ILE A 51 -8.75 3.79 15.02
N GLN A 52 -8.06 4.90 15.28
CA GLN A 52 -6.72 5.14 14.78
C GLN A 52 -5.69 4.45 15.67
N VAL A 53 -4.77 3.72 15.05
CA VAL A 53 -3.64 3.07 15.71
C VAL A 53 -2.36 3.53 15.05
N ASN A 54 -1.26 3.53 15.79
CA ASN A 54 0.00 4.08 15.36
C ASN A 54 0.93 3.02 14.77
N PHE A 55 1.58 3.39 13.66
CA PHE A 55 2.68 2.66 13.03
C PHE A 55 3.86 3.61 12.85
N SER A 56 5.06 3.05 12.71
CA SER A 56 6.24 3.84 12.38
C SER A 56 6.10 4.39 10.95
N LYS A 57 6.41 5.66 10.79
CA LYS A 57 6.51 6.34 9.49
C LYS A 57 7.59 7.41 9.57
N PRO A 58 8.27 7.73 8.47
CA PRO A 58 9.13 8.90 8.41
C PRO A 58 8.28 10.15 8.61
N ASP A 59 8.57 10.91 9.65
CA ASP A 59 8.11 12.29 9.81
C ASP A 59 9.15 13.22 9.18
N TRP A 60 9.33 13.08 7.87
CA TRP A 60 10.39 13.72 7.11
C TRP A 60 9.87 14.96 6.40
N SER A 61 10.63 16.04 6.53
CA SER A 61 10.53 17.22 5.66
C SER A 61 10.97 16.89 4.23
N ASP A 62 10.60 17.75 3.27
CA ASP A 62 11.04 17.63 1.88
C ASP A 62 12.57 17.63 1.74
N GLU A 63 13.28 18.37 2.61
CA GLU A 63 14.74 18.38 2.64
C GLU A 63 15.33 17.03 3.05
N GLN A 64 14.71 16.33 4.01
CA GLN A 64 15.14 14.98 4.38
C GLN A 64 14.88 13.97 3.25
N TRP A 65 13.77 14.11 2.53
CA TRP A 65 13.52 13.31 1.32
C TRP A 65 14.56 13.59 0.22
N HIS A 66 14.92 14.85 0.01
CA HIS A 66 15.97 15.24 -0.93
C HIS A 66 17.32 14.60 -0.53
N GLN A 67 17.73 14.75 0.72
CA GLN A 67 18.97 14.16 1.24
C GLN A 67 19.00 12.64 1.12
N PHE A 68 17.88 11.97 1.36
CA PHE A 68 17.78 10.53 1.16
C PHE A 68 18.04 10.14 -0.30
N VAL A 69 17.45 10.86 -1.26
CA VAL A 69 17.70 10.61 -2.68
C VAL A 69 19.16 10.90 -3.05
N ASP A 70 19.74 12.00 -2.58
CA ASP A 70 21.16 12.33 -2.76
C ASP A 70 22.06 11.19 -2.28
N GLN A 71 21.83 10.67 -1.07
CA GLN A 71 22.62 9.58 -0.52
C GLN A 71 22.55 8.30 -1.35
N ILE A 72 21.39 8.00 -1.94
CA ILE A 72 21.25 6.84 -2.83
C ILE A 72 22.08 7.03 -4.10
N VAL A 73 22.12 8.26 -4.64
CA VAL A 73 22.92 8.61 -5.81
C VAL A 73 24.42 8.60 -5.49
N GLU A 74 24.83 9.18 -4.36
CA GLU A 74 26.23 9.20 -3.89
C GLU A 74 26.78 7.79 -3.66
N LYS A 75 25.93 6.87 -3.20
CA LYS A 75 26.28 5.43 -3.06
C LYS A 75 26.26 4.69 -4.41
N GLU A 76 25.97 5.38 -5.51
CA GLU A 76 25.80 4.87 -6.88
C GLU A 76 24.88 3.64 -6.92
N ILE A 77 23.78 3.71 -6.19
CA ILE A 77 22.71 2.70 -6.25
C ILE A 77 21.84 2.97 -7.47
N VAL A 78 21.55 4.25 -7.73
CA VAL A 78 20.94 4.76 -8.96
C VAL A 78 21.61 6.07 -9.37
N THR A 79 21.35 6.52 -10.59
CA THR A 79 21.75 7.81 -11.13
C THR A 79 20.58 8.79 -11.13
N TRP A 80 20.86 10.10 -11.20
CA TRP A 80 19.83 11.12 -11.39
C TRP A 80 18.97 10.89 -12.63
N SER A 81 19.54 10.38 -13.72
CA SER A 81 18.79 10.02 -14.92
C SER A 81 17.80 8.89 -14.66
N GLU A 82 18.19 7.85 -13.91
CA GLU A 82 17.29 6.73 -13.59
C GLU A 82 16.15 7.19 -12.67
N ILE A 83 16.44 8.08 -11.70
CA ILE A 83 15.43 8.69 -10.85
C ILE A 83 14.44 9.51 -11.69
N ALA A 84 14.93 10.40 -12.55
CA ALA A 84 14.10 11.24 -13.39
C ALA A 84 13.22 10.41 -14.35
N VAL A 85 13.78 9.37 -14.95
CA VAL A 85 13.03 8.44 -15.83
C VAL A 85 11.94 7.71 -15.04
N ALA A 86 12.24 7.22 -13.82
CA ALA A 86 11.25 6.57 -12.97
C ALA A 86 10.10 7.52 -12.58
N VAL A 87 10.42 8.75 -12.17
CA VAL A 87 9.42 9.77 -11.80
C VAL A 87 8.55 10.13 -13.01
N CYS A 88 9.15 10.42 -14.17
CA CYS A 88 8.40 10.69 -15.40
C CYS A 88 7.49 9.52 -15.81
N GLY A 89 7.96 8.28 -15.61
CA GLY A 89 7.15 7.08 -15.86
C GLY A 89 5.91 7.01 -14.96
N GLU A 90 6.05 7.33 -13.68
CA GLU A 90 4.94 7.27 -12.71
C GLU A 90 4.04 8.52 -12.70
N LEU A 91 4.50 9.63 -13.30
CA LEU A 91 3.68 10.80 -13.64
C LEU A 91 2.82 10.58 -14.89
N ASN A 92 3.13 9.56 -15.71
CA ASN A 92 2.34 9.27 -16.90
C ASN A 92 0.91 8.85 -16.49
N PRO A 93 -0.15 9.50 -17.02
CA PRO A 93 -1.52 9.17 -16.66
C PRO A 93 -1.89 7.71 -16.99
N PRO A 94 -2.89 7.12 -16.29
CA PRO A 94 -3.29 5.74 -16.54
C PRO A 94 -3.81 5.51 -17.96
N GLN A 95 -3.59 4.30 -18.48
CA GLN A 95 -3.99 3.93 -19.85
C GLN A 95 -5.49 3.59 -19.93
N VAL A 96 -6.35 4.61 -19.90
CA VAL A 96 -7.81 4.42 -19.89
C VAL A 96 -8.37 3.95 -21.24
N GLY A 97 -7.70 4.24 -22.35
CA GLY A 97 -8.13 3.79 -23.67
C GLY A 97 -8.12 2.27 -23.81
N THR A 98 -7.09 1.61 -23.27
CA THR A 98 -6.99 0.15 -23.29
C THR A 98 -7.74 -0.50 -22.14
N ALA A 99 -7.67 0.07 -20.93
CA ALA A 99 -8.29 -0.54 -19.75
C ALA A 99 -9.82 -0.35 -19.67
N ILE A 100 -10.32 0.81 -20.11
CA ILE A 100 -11.74 1.19 -19.97
C ILE A 100 -12.44 1.19 -21.33
N ALA A 101 -11.92 1.92 -22.33
CA ALA A 101 -12.65 2.08 -23.59
C ALA A 101 -12.74 0.79 -24.43
N SER A 102 -11.88 -0.20 -24.18
CA SER A 102 -11.95 -1.53 -24.80
C SER A 102 -12.89 -2.51 -24.07
N ASN A 103 -13.38 -2.15 -22.88
CA ASN A 103 -14.21 -3.02 -22.07
C ASN A 103 -15.64 -3.10 -22.63
N ALA A 104 -16.11 -4.31 -22.91
CA ALA A 104 -17.43 -4.56 -23.51
C ALA A 104 -18.60 -4.01 -22.68
N SER A 105 -18.47 -3.98 -21.36
CA SER A 105 -19.49 -3.45 -20.46
C SER A 105 -19.64 -1.94 -20.61
N PHE A 106 -18.52 -1.21 -20.61
CA PHE A 106 -18.52 0.22 -20.92
C PHE A 106 -19.00 0.48 -22.36
N GLN A 107 -18.57 -0.33 -23.33
CA GLN A 107 -19.00 -0.18 -24.73
C GLN A 107 -20.52 -0.32 -24.90
N ALA A 108 -21.17 -1.19 -24.14
CA ALA A 108 -22.62 -1.36 -24.17
C ALA A 108 -23.39 -0.13 -23.64
N LYS A 109 -22.74 0.78 -22.91
CA LYS A 109 -23.35 2.02 -22.38
C LYS A 109 -23.30 3.19 -23.36
N PHE A 110 -22.64 3.06 -24.51
CA PHE A 110 -22.48 4.14 -25.50
C PHE A 110 -22.91 3.70 -26.91
N PRO A 111 -23.25 4.65 -27.80
CA PRO A 111 -23.44 4.34 -29.21
C PRO A 111 -22.19 3.69 -29.85
N PRO A 112 -22.36 2.90 -30.92
CA PRO A 112 -21.25 2.26 -31.60
C PRO A 112 -20.14 3.25 -31.97
N ARG A 113 -18.90 2.91 -31.58
CA ARG A 113 -17.66 3.71 -31.83
C ARG A 113 -17.57 5.03 -31.06
N GLU A 114 -18.40 5.26 -30.04
CA GLU A 114 -18.34 6.48 -29.23
C GLU A 114 -17.68 6.31 -27.85
N THR A 115 -17.45 5.09 -27.38
CA THR A 115 -16.90 4.83 -26.03
C THR A 115 -15.57 5.55 -25.79
N MET A 116 -14.63 5.47 -26.73
CA MET A 116 -13.31 6.12 -26.59
C MET A 116 -13.44 7.64 -26.45
N LYS A 117 -14.34 8.27 -27.22
CA LYS A 117 -14.58 9.72 -27.14
C LYS A 117 -15.08 10.11 -25.75
N ASN A 118 -16.05 9.37 -25.21
CA ASN A 118 -16.64 9.66 -23.90
C ASN A 118 -15.66 9.37 -22.75
N VAL A 119 -14.92 8.26 -22.82
CA VAL A 119 -13.87 7.93 -21.84
C VAL A 119 -12.78 8.99 -21.83
N MET A 120 -12.32 9.46 -22.99
CA MET A 120 -11.32 10.52 -23.06
C MET A 120 -11.84 11.86 -22.55
N ALA A 121 -13.11 12.19 -22.83
CA ALA A 121 -13.74 13.40 -22.28
C ALA A 121 -13.72 13.38 -20.75
N TRP A 122 -14.20 12.27 -20.15
CA TRP A 122 -14.10 12.06 -18.70
C TRP A 122 -12.65 12.16 -18.20
N PHE A 123 -11.70 11.54 -18.91
CA PHE A 123 -10.31 11.50 -18.49
C PHE A 123 -9.64 12.88 -18.46
N TYR A 124 -9.95 13.75 -19.43
CA TYR A 124 -9.44 15.13 -19.48
C TYR A 124 -10.14 16.08 -18.51
N GLU A 125 -11.30 15.71 -17.96
CA GLU A 125 -11.98 16.46 -16.91
C GLU A 125 -11.37 16.22 -15.51
N GLN A 126 -10.54 15.19 -15.35
CA GLN A 126 -9.88 14.89 -14.08
C GLN A 126 -8.76 15.89 -13.77
N ASP A 127 -8.53 16.14 -12.48
CA ASP A 127 -7.48 17.04 -11.98
C ASP A 127 -6.06 16.44 -12.01
N GLY A 128 -5.95 15.14 -12.34
CA GLY A 128 -4.67 14.43 -12.38
C GLY A 128 -4.13 14.06 -11.00
N GLN A 129 -5.00 13.91 -9.98
CA GLN A 129 -4.62 13.54 -8.63
C GLN A 129 -5.39 12.32 -8.11
N CYS A 130 -4.82 11.65 -7.11
CA CYS A 130 -5.53 10.63 -6.35
C CYS A 130 -6.65 11.28 -5.53
N SER A 131 -7.90 10.82 -5.72
CA SER A 131 -9.08 11.37 -5.04
C SER A 131 -9.03 11.28 -3.51
N LEU A 132 -8.20 10.39 -2.95
CA LEU A 132 -8.09 10.20 -1.50
C LEU A 132 -6.89 10.92 -0.87
N CYS A 133 -5.76 11.07 -1.57
CA CYS A 133 -4.54 11.59 -0.96
C CYS A 133 -3.83 12.69 -1.76
N GLY A 134 -4.36 13.10 -2.91
CA GLY A 134 -3.85 14.23 -3.70
C GLY A 134 -2.52 14.00 -4.42
N THR A 135 -1.91 12.81 -4.33
CA THR A 135 -0.67 12.52 -5.06
C THR A 135 -0.91 12.46 -6.58
N HIS A 136 0.11 12.84 -7.36
CA HIS A 136 0.11 12.73 -8.82
C HIS A 136 0.78 11.44 -9.32
N LEU A 137 1.40 10.66 -8.42
CA LEU A 137 2.18 9.48 -8.79
C LEU A 137 1.35 8.21 -8.69
N PHE A 138 1.69 7.22 -9.52
CA PHE A 138 1.12 5.87 -9.48
C PHE A 138 -0.40 5.83 -9.67
N LEU A 139 -0.95 6.73 -10.49
CA LEU A 139 -2.40 6.85 -10.69
C LEU A 139 -2.97 5.70 -11.52
N GLU A 140 -4.10 5.18 -11.08
CA GLU A 140 -4.92 4.16 -11.72
C GLU A 140 -6.36 4.68 -11.79
N ALA A 141 -7.06 4.39 -12.89
CA ALA A 141 -8.50 4.60 -12.95
C ALA A 141 -9.19 3.36 -12.38
N ASP A 142 -10.04 3.55 -11.38
CA ASP A 142 -10.83 2.48 -10.77
C ASP A 142 -12.22 2.99 -10.39
N HIS A 143 -13.11 2.08 -10.03
CA HIS A 143 -14.48 2.45 -9.69
C HIS A 143 -14.58 3.27 -8.39
N VAL A 144 -15.66 4.03 -8.18
CA VAL A 144 -16.00 4.59 -6.87
C VAL A 144 -16.56 3.47 -6.00
N ILE A 145 -17.64 2.86 -6.46
CA ILE A 145 -18.22 1.63 -5.90
C ILE A 145 -17.74 0.45 -6.75
N SER A 146 -17.06 -0.51 -6.12
CA SER A 146 -16.49 -1.66 -6.83
C SER A 146 -17.55 -2.62 -7.37
N LYS A 147 -17.15 -3.40 -8.37
CA LYS A 147 -17.93 -4.52 -8.89
C LYS A 147 -18.32 -5.56 -7.83
N GLN A 148 -17.46 -5.75 -6.84
CA GLN A 148 -17.73 -6.66 -5.73
C GLN A 148 -18.84 -6.10 -4.84
N GLU A 149 -18.82 -4.81 -4.53
CA GLU A 149 -19.89 -4.17 -3.75
C GLU A 149 -21.24 -4.23 -4.47
N PHE A 150 -21.27 -4.10 -5.82
CA PHE A 150 -22.48 -4.35 -6.60
C PHE A 150 -22.97 -5.80 -6.45
N ALA A 151 -22.07 -6.78 -6.56
CA ALA A 151 -22.41 -8.19 -6.40
C ALA A 151 -22.97 -8.50 -5.00
N GLU A 152 -22.35 -7.96 -3.95
CA GLU A 152 -22.78 -8.12 -2.55
C GLU A 152 -24.12 -7.46 -2.27
N ALA A 153 -24.45 -6.39 -2.99
CA ALA A 153 -25.77 -5.74 -2.98
C ALA A 153 -26.83 -6.46 -3.84
N GLY A 154 -26.48 -7.55 -4.53
CA GLY A 154 -27.39 -8.28 -5.41
C GLY A 154 -27.65 -7.61 -6.76
N LEU A 155 -26.80 -6.67 -7.17
CA LEU A 155 -26.86 -5.97 -8.45
C LEU A 155 -25.94 -6.65 -9.49
N ASP A 156 -26.13 -6.37 -10.79
CA ASP A 156 -25.20 -6.86 -11.82
C ASP A 156 -23.86 -6.10 -11.69
N PRO A 157 -22.73 -6.79 -11.49
CA PRO A 157 -21.41 -6.14 -11.42
C PRO A 157 -21.06 -5.30 -12.66
N LYS A 158 -21.68 -5.57 -13.81
CA LYS A 158 -21.50 -4.77 -15.03
C LYS A 158 -22.11 -3.37 -14.91
N ASP A 159 -23.07 -3.17 -14.03
CA ASP A 159 -23.67 -1.86 -13.79
C ASP A 159 -22.74 -0.91 -13.05
N ALA A 160 -21.64 -1.41 -12.46
CA ALA A 160 -20.57 -0.55 -11.96
C ALA A 160 -19.75 0.11 -13.09
N ASP A 161 -19.77 -0.41 -14.32
CA ASP A 161 -18.97 0.09 -15.45
C ASP A 161 -19.61 1.33 -16.11
N THR A 162 -19.62 2.44 -15.38
CA THR A 162 -20.10 3.75 -15.84
C THR A 162 -19.08 4.84 -15.53
N LEU A 163 -19.03 5.90 -16.34
CA LEU A 163 -18.01 6.95 -16.19
C LEU A 163 -18.17 7.77 -14.91
N ASP A 164 -19.41 7.97 -14.46
CA ASP A 164 -19.76 8.63 -13.19
C ASP A 164 -19.38 7.80 -11.96
N ASN A 165 -19.15 6.50 -12.13
CA ASN A 165 -18.63 5.60 -11.11
C ASN A 165 -17.12 5.37 -11.27
N LEU A 166 -16.37 6.21 -11.99
CA LEU A 166 -14.91 6.13 -12.06
C LEU A 166 -14.24 7.27 -11.30
N GLN A 167 -13.04 7.00 -10.78
CA GLN A 167 -12.16 7.95 -10.13
C GLN A 167 -10.69 7.61 -10.39
N LEU A 168 -9.78 8.54 -10.08
CA LEU A 168 -8.34 8.30 -10.05
C LEU A 168 -7.88 7.99 -8.62
N LEU A 169 -7.15 6.89 -8.45
CA LEU A 169 -6.54 6.50 -7.18
C LEU A 169 -5.06 6.16 -7.40
N CYS A 170 -4.19 6.53 -6.46
CA CYS A 170 -2.83 6.00 -6.49
C CYS A 170 -2.83 4.52 -6.08
N LYS A 171 -1.82 3.74 -6.49
CA LYS A 171 -1.69 2.31 -6.14
C LYS A 171 -1.89 2.01 -4.64
N ARG A 172 -1.43 2.89 -3.74
CA ARG A 172 -1.62 2.75 -2.26
C ARG A 172 -3.09 2.87 -1.86
N CYS A 173 -3.79 3.87 -2.39
CA CYS A 173 -5.19 4.12 -2.10
C CYS A 173 -6.12 3.15 -2.85
N ASN A 174 -5.69 2.64 -4.00
CA ASN A 174 -6.47 1.67 -4.77
C ASN A 174 -6.46 0.27 -4.13
N VAL A 175 -5.32 -0.14 -3.56
CA VAL A 175 -5.16 -1.52 -3.06
C VAL A 175 -6.18 -1.89 -1.98
N ILE A 176 -6.58 -0.93 -1.13
CA ILE A 176 -7.51 -1.18 -0.01
C ILE A 176 -8.95 -1.46 -0.47
N LYS A 177 -9.29 -1.13 -1.72
CA LYS A 177 -10.60 -1.45 -2.30
C LYS A 177 -10.78 -2.96 -2.52
N ARG A 178 -9.69 -3.74 -2.50
CA ARG A 178 -9.75 -5.20 -2.57
C ARG A 178 -9.88 -5.74 -1.14
N PRO A 179 -10.94 -6.50 -0.79
CA PRO A 179 -11.14 -6.95 0.59
C PRO A 179 -9.98 -7.80 1.14
N SER A 180 -9.31 -8.58 0.28
CA SER A 180 -8.13 -9.36 0.65
C SER A 180 -6.90 -8.49 1.00
N HIS A 181 -6.94 -7.21 0.66
CA HIS A 181 -5.88 -6.22 0.88
C HIS A 181 -6.39 -4.99 1.64
N ALA A 182 -7.48 -5.12 2.42
CA ALA A 182 -8.05 -4.02 3.20
C ALA A 182 -7.03 -3.33 4.15
N LEU A 183 -5.93 -4.01 4.49
CA LEU A 183 -4.84 -3.49 5.31
C LEU A 183 -3.66 -2.89 4.51
N GLY A 184 -3.73 -2.87 3.17
CA GLY A 184 -2.60 -2.50 2.32
C GLY A 184 -2.25 -1.00 2.26
N GLY A 185 -3.12 -0.13 2.79
CA GLY A 185 -2.95 1.32 2.79
C GLY A 185 -2.44 1.90 4.11
N ILE A 186 -2.05 1.04 5.06
CA ILE A 186 -1.61 1.45 6.41
C ILE A 186 -0.24 2.12 6.38
N SER A 187 0.67 1.60 5.53
CA SER A 187 2.00 2.17 5.39
C SER A 187 1.97 3.55 4.72
N PHE A 188 2.97 4.38 4.99
CA PHE A 188 3.02 5.75 4.50
C PHE A 188 3.12 5.88 2.96
N ALA A 189 3.66 4.86 2.29
CA ALA A 189 3.81 4.77 0.84
C ALA A 189 3.36 3.38 0.33
N PRO A 190 3.27 3.15 -1.01
CA PRO A 190 3.05 1.81 -1.54
C PRO A 190 4.05 0.80 -0.96
N ALA A 191 3.62 -0.44 -0.70
CA ALA A 191 4.41 -1.44 0.01
C ALA A 191 5.83 -1.63 -0.55
N GLN A 192 5.97 -1.66 -1.89
CA GLN A 192 7.27 -1.76 -2.56
C GLN A 192 8.22 -0.61 -2.21
N SER A 193 7.72 0.64 -2.14
CA SER A 193 8.51 1.81 -1.79
C SER A 193 8.95 1.75 -0.33
N VAL A 194 8.07 1.30 0.56
CA VAL A 194 8.37 1.17 2.00
C VAL A 194 9.41 0.07 2.25
N LEU A 195 9.30 -1.07 1.56
CA LEU A 195 10.29 -2.16 1.64
C LEU A 195 11.69 -1.66 1.29
N ILE A 196 11.83 -0.96 0.16
CA ILE A 196 13.13 -0.45 -0.29
C ILE A 196 13.61 0.71 0.58
N TRP A 197 12.71 1.59 1.04
CA TRP A 197 13.05 2.67 1.97
C TRP A 197 13.63 2.11 3.27
N ILE A 198 13.00 1.08 3.88
CA ILE A 198 13.51 0.42 5.09
C ILE A 198 14.93 -0.12 4.85
N LEU A 199 15.17 -0.80 3.73
CA LEU A 199 16.51 -1.32 3.42
C LEU A 199 17.53 -0.20 3.26
N LEU A 200 17.19 0.89 2.56
CA LEU A 200 18.16 1.94 2.26
C LEU A 200 18.42 2.89 3.42
N GLU A 201 17.39 3.24 4.19
CA GLU A 201 17.44 4.18 5.30
C GLU A 201 17.84 3.48 6.61
N LEU A 202 17.07 2.46 7.02
CA LEU A 202 17.27 1.81 8.31
C LEU A 202 18.37 0.74 8.27
N ARG A 203 18.71 0.26 7.05
CA ARG A 203 19.83 -0.65 6.77
C ARG A 203 19.93 -1.84 7.75
N PRO A 204 18.84 -2.59 8.00
CA PRO A 204 18.89 -3.76 8.87
C PRO A 204 19.96 -4.75 8.38
N LYS A 205 20.72 -5.29 9.33
CA LYS A 205 21.83 -6.21 9.01
C LYS A 205 21.38 -7.67 8.96
N LYS A 206 20.28 -7.97 9.65
CA LYS A 206 19.67 -9.31 9.70
C LYS A 206 18.30 -9.29 9.01
N LYS A 207 17.89 -10.42 8.45
CA LYS A 207 16.60 -10.54 7.77
C LYS A 207 15.42 -10.46 8.75
N SER A 208 15.55 -11.11 9.91
CA SER A 208 14.61 -11.01 11.03
C SER A 208 14.39 -9.55 11.50
N GLU A 209 15.45 -8.74 11.55
CA GLU A 209 15.35 -7.31 11.83
C GLU A 209 14.55 -6.58 10.75
N PHE A 210 14.84 -6.86 9.48
CA PHE A 210 14.07 -6.31 8.35
C PHE A 210 12.58 -6.66 8.45
N TYR A 211 12.24 -7.88 8.89
CA TYR A 211 10.83 -8.30 9.04
C TYR A 211 10.13 -7.49 10.11
N THR A 212 10.81 -7.30 11.25
CA THR A 212 10.32 -6.49 12.37
C THR A 212 10.07 -5.06 11.91
N LEU A 213 11.04 -4.46 11.22
CA LEU A 213 10.89 -3.11 10.66
C LEU A 213 9.74 -3.02 9.65
N CYS A 214 9.55 -4.03 8.80
CA CYS A 214 8.40 -4.07 7.88
C CYS A 214 7.07 -4.04 8.63
N ARG A 215 6.92 -4.83 9.68
CA ARG A 215 5.72 -4.85 10.53
C ARG A 215 5.52 -3.51 11.24
N ASN A 216 6.61 -2.92 11.73
CA ASN A 216 6.58 -1.61 12.39
C ASN A 216 6.04 -0.51 11.46
N HIS A 217 6.32 -0.60 10.16
CA HIS A 217 5.89 0.36 9.15
C HIS A 217 4.58 -0.02 8.44
N GLY A 218 3.76 -0.89 9.04
CA GLY A 218 2.41 -1.18 8.57
C GLY A 218 2.33 -2.16 7.39
N LEU A 219 3.42 -2.88 7.09
CA LEU A 219 3.40 -3.92 6.05
C LEU A 219 2.80 -5.21 6.61
N THR A 220 1.60 -5.57 6.15
CA THR A 220 0.82 -6.72 6.68
C THR A 220 0.79 -7.95 5.76
N MET A 221 1.52 -7.94 4.64
CA MET A 221 1.59 -9.09 3.72
C MET A 221 2.40 -10.25 4.30
N ALA A 222 2.33 -11.43 3.67
CA ALA A 222 3.09 -12.61 4.09
C ALA A 222 4.61 -12.38 4.02
N ASN A 223 5.36 -13.02 4.93
CA ASN A 223 6.82 -12.87 5.04
C ASN A 223 7.57 -13.19 3.74
N ILE A 224 7.03 -14.05 2.87
CA ILE A 224 7.63 -14.33 1.56
C ILE A 224 7.86 -13.06 0.72
N ARG A 225 7.01 -12.04 0.88
CA ARG A 225 7.20 -10.74 0.21
C ARG A 225 8.41 -9.98 0.77
N PHE A 226 8.73 -10.19 2.03
CA PHE A 226 9.92 -9.62 2.67
C PHE A 226 11.17 -10.40 2.23
N ASP A 227 11.09 -11.72 2.10
CA ASP A 227 12.16 -12.53 1.48
C ASP A 227 12.48 -12.05 0.05
N GLU A 228 11.44 -11.82 -0.77
CA GLU A 228 11.59 -11.28 -2.13
C GLU A 228 12.28 -9.91 -2.13
N ALA A 229 11.89 -9.01 -1.22
CA ALA A 229 12.50 -7.68 -1.12
C ALA A 229 13.94 -7.72 -0.58
N TRP A 230 14.24 -8.66 0.33
CA TRP A 230 15.58 -8.86 0.89
C TRP A 230 16.63 -9.18 -0.18
N ALA A 231 16.21 -9.73 -1.33
CA ALA A 231 17.09 -9.93 -2.47
C ALA A 231 17.82 -8.64 -2.90
N PHE A 232 17.21 -7.46 -2.72
CA PHE A 232 17.86 -6.19 -3.01
C PHE A 232 19.05 -5.91 -2.08
N ALA A 233 18.91 -6.19 -0.79
CA ALA A 233 20.03 -6.10 0.18
C ALA A 233 21.15 -7.08 -0.20
N GLU A 234 20.82 -8.31 -0.57
CA GLU A 234 21.78 -9.32 -1.05
C GLU A 234 22.53 -8.85 -2.31
N TRP A 235 21.83 -8.24 -3.26
CA TRP A 235 22.46 -7.72 -4.48
C TRP A 235 23.41 -6.55 -4.19
N LEU A 236 23.04 -5.67 -3.26
CA LEU A 236 23.92 -4.58 -2.82
C LEU A 236 25.10 -5.09 -2.00
N ASN A 237 24.92 -6.11 -1.15
CA ASN A 237 25.98 -6.76 -0.37
C ASN A 237 27.04 -7.37 -1.29
N LYS A 238 26.64 -8.06 -2.37
CA LYS A 238 27.56 -8.58 -3.41
C LYS A 238 28.43 -7.50 -4.06
N ARG A 239 28.01 -6.23 -3.99
CA ARG A 239 28.73 -5.07 -4.52
C ARG A 239 29.44 -4.26 -3.44
N GLY A 240 29.47 -4.74 -2.19
CA GLY A 240 30.05 -4.02 -1.04
C GLY A 240 29.27 -2.77 -0.63
N LYS A 241 27.99 -2.66 -1.03
CA LYS A 241 27.12 -1.49 -0.79
C LYS A 241 26.11 -1.71 0.32
N TYR A 242 26.11 -2.89 0.93
CA TYR A 242 25.24 -3.29 2.02
C TYR A 242 25.99 -4.27 2.93
N GLU A 243 25.69 -4.25 4.22
CA GLU A 243 26.28 -5.17 5.20
C GLU A 243 25.20 -6.14 5.66
N ILE A 244 25.45 -7.44 5.50
CA ILE A 244 24.59 -8.50 6.01
C ILE A 244 25.37 -9.30 7.04
N VAL A 245 24.75 -9.53 8.19
CA VAL A 245 25.27 -10.37 9.27
C VAL A 245 24.47 -11.66 9.28
N GLU A 246 25.15 -12.79 9.43
CA GLU A 246 24.48 -14.10 9.54
C GLU A 246 23.49 -14.11 10.71
N GLU A 247 22.35 -14.78 10.52
CA GLU A 247 21.45 -15.04 11.63
C GLU A 247 22.12 -16.05 12.57
N ASP A 248 21.96 -15.84 13.87
CA ASP A 248 22.42 -16.80 14.85
C ASP A 248 21.63 -18.09 14.62
N ALA A 249 22.32 -19.23 14.52
CA ALA A 249 21.64 -20.51 14.39
C ALA A 249 20.86 -20.77 15.70
N GLU A 250 19.53 -20.70 15.63
CA GLU A 250 18.62 -21.15 16.69
C GLU A 250 18.67 -22.67 16.88
#